data_AF-A0A0Q5D3E9-F1
#
_entry.id   AF-A0A0Q5D3E9-F1
#
_cell.length_a   1.000
_cell.length_b   1.000
_cell.length_c   1.000
_cell.angle_alpha   90.00
_cell.angle_beta   90.00
_cell.angle_gamma   90.00
#
_symmetry.space_group_name_H-M   'P 1'
#
loop_
_entity.id
_entity.type
_entity.pdbx_description
1 polymer ?
#
loop_
_entity_poly.entity_id
_entity_poly.type
_entity_poly.pdbx_seq_one_letter_code
_entity_poly.pdbx_strand_id
1 'polypeptide(L)'
;MSYVVEDDPDPVVATGRVAWCLMELIIAGDFGITGFRGRGPRVASYIHTLRKRYGLEIETEMEPHGGRYPGSHARYRLWTEIKVLRVRGPRR
;
A
#
# COMPACT_ATOMS: atom_id res chain seq x y z
N MET A 1 28.51 14.91 16.45
CA MET A 1 27.28 14.59 15.69
C MET A 1 26.80 13.24 16.23
N SER A 2 25.64 13.19 16.86
CA SER A 2 25.11 11.97 17.46
C SER A 2 23.88 11.53 16.69
N TYR A 3 23.83 10.26 16.32
CA TYR A 3 22.64 9.63 15.77
C TYR A 3 22.03 8.77 16.87
N VAL A 4 20.73 8.91 17.07
CA VAL A 4 19.91 7.91 17.73
C VAL A 4 19.44 6.97 16.62
N VAL A 5 19.87 5.71 16.66
CA VAL A 5 19.29 4.66 15.81
C VAL A 5 18.35 3.90 16.73
N GLU A 6 17.06 4.15 16.57
CA GLU A 6 16.02 3.52 17.40
C GLU A 6 15.47 2.28 16.68
N ASP A 7 15.59 1.17 17.41
CA ASP A 7 14.80 -0.06 17.49
C ASP A 7 14.03 -0.56 16.25
N ASP A 8 14.29 -1.82 15.85
CA ASP A 8 13.51 -2.52 14.82
C ASP A 8 12.07 -2.64 15.33
N PRO A 9 11.08 -1.95 14.73
CA PRO A 9 9.74 -1.92 15.27
C PRO A 9 9.14 -3.33 15.35
N ASP A 10 8.31 -3.56 16.37
CA ASP A 10 7.61 -4.83 16.54
C ASP A 10 6.93 -5.24 15.22
N PRO A 11 7.18 -6.46 14.72
CA PRO A 11 6.65 -6.86 13.42
C PRO A 11 5.13 -6.88 13.41
N VAL A 12 4.54 -6.11 12.50
CA VAL A 12 3.09 -6.06 12.29
C VAL A 12 2.64 -7.12 11.27
N VAL A 13 1.46 -7.70 11.50
CA VAL A 13 0.88 -8.70 10.60
C VAL A 13 -0.35 -8.12 9.88
N ALA A 14 -0.21 -7.89 8.57
CA ALA A 14 -1.35 -7.65 7.71
C ALA A 14 -2.02 -8.97 7.31
N THR A 15 -3.36 -8.98 7.20
CA THR A 15 -4.11 -10.18 6.79
C THR A 15 -5.11 -9.87 5.66
N GLY A 16 -5.57 -10.92 4.99
CA GLY A 16 -6.62 -10.86 3.97
C GLY A 16 -6.33 -9.86 2.84
N ARG A 17 -7.34 -9.06 2.48
CA ARG A 17 -7.22 -8.08 1.38
C ARG A 17 -6.34 -6.88 1.72
N VAL A 18 -6.15 -6.57 3.00
CA VAL A 18 -5.22 -5.52 3.44
C VAL A 18 -3.78 -5.98 3.20
N ALA A 19 -3.45 -7.23 3.55
CA ALA A 19 -2.14 -7.83 3.24
C ALA A 19 -1.87 -7.87 1.74
N TRP A 20 -2.87 -8.29 0.97
CA TRP A 20 -2.75 -8.33 -0.48
C TRP A 20 -2.51 -6.92 -1.06
N CYS A 21 -3.23 -5.89 -0.59
CA CYS A 21 -3.00 -4.51 -1.02
C CYS A 21 -1.61 -3.99 -0.64
N LEU A 22 -1.10 -4.35 0.55
CA LEU A 22 0.25 -4.00 0.96
C LEU A 22 1.30 -4.66 0.06
N MET A 23 1.11 -5.94 -0.29
CA MET A 23 2.00 -6.65 -1.21
C MET A 23 2.02 -5.98 -2.59
N GLU A 24 0.86 -5.57 -3.11
CA GLU A 24 0.79 -4.85 -4.39
C GLU A 24 1.52 -3.51 -4.37
N LEU A 25 1.46 -2.77 -3.24
CA LEU A 25 2.24 -1.54 -3.06
C LEU A 25 3.74 -1.82 -3.05
N ILE A 26 4.18 -2.84 -2.30
CA ILE A 26 5.60 -3.23 -2.22
C ILE A 26 6.12 -3.64 -3.61
N ILE A 27 5.37 -4.45 -4.35
CA ILE A 27 5.74 -4.88 -5.71
C ILE A 27 5.80 -3.68 -6.67
N ALA A 28 4.84 -2.76 -6.58
CA ALA A 28 4.78 -1.60 -7.46
C ALA A 28 5.88 -0.56 -7.17
N GLY A 29 6.37 -0.50 -5.93
CA GLY A 29 7.33 0.51 -5.49
C GLY A 29 6.87 1.92 -5.85
N ASP A 30 7.79 2.72 -6.39
CA ASP A 30 7.56 4.12 -6.79
C ASP A 30 6.53 4.27 -7.91
N PHE A 31 6.26 3.21 -8.69
CA PHE A 31 5.22 3.28 -9.72
C PHE A 31 3.82 3.40 -9.11
N GLY A 32 3.63 2.84 -7.91
CA GLY A 32 2.38 2.86 -7.18
C GLY A 32 1.28 2.00 -7.80
N ILE A 33 0.13 1.99 -7.11
CA ILE A 33 -1.06 1.25 -7.55
C ILE A 33 -2.24 2.19 -7.75
N THR A 34 -3.03 1.91 -8.79
CA THR A 34 -4.30 2.60 -9.04
C THR A 34 -5.46 1.64 -8.77
N GLY A 35 -6.68 2.17 -8.67
CA GLY A 35 -7.91 1.37 -8.56
C GLY A 35 -8.27 0.55 -9.82
N PHE A 36 -7.35 0.42 -10.77
CA PHE A 36 -7.60 -0.23 -12.06
C PHE A 36 -7.85 -1.75 -11.93
N ARG A 37 -8.55 -2.32 -12.93
CA ARG A 37 -9.09 -3.68 -12.95
C ARG A 37 -8.05 -4.74 -12.54
N GLY A 38 -8.48 -5.67 -11.69
CA GLY A 38 -7.64 -6.73 -11.10
C GLY A 38 -7.39 -6.54 -9.60
N ARG A 39 -7.40 -5.29 -9.13
CA ARG A 39 -7.05 -4.93 -7.74
C ARG A 39 -8.21 -4.79 -6.75
N GLY A 40 -9.44 -5.00 -7.23
CA GLY A 40 -10.67 -5.03 -6.42
C GLY A 40 -11.24 -3.64 -6.08
N PRO A 41 -12.57 -3.50 -5.86
CA PRO A 41 -13.28 -2.22 -5.79
C PRO A 41 -13.04 -1.41 -4.50
N ARG A 42 -12.07 -1.78 -3.65
CA ARG A 42 -11.92 -1.22 -2.29
C ARG A 42 -10.50 -0.81 -1.94
N VAL A 43 -9.64 -0.58 -2.93
CA VAL A 43 -8.24 -0.14 -2.71
C VAL A 43 -8.19 1.02 -1.71
N ALA A 44 -9.00 2.06 -1.88
CA ALA A 44 -9.05 3.20 -0.96
C ALA A 44 -9.33 2.82 0.52
N SER A 45 -10.17 1.81 0.76
CA SER A 45 -10.46 1.32 2.12
C SER A 45 -9.27 0.56 2.73
N TYR A 46 -8.55 -0.22 1.91
CA TYR A 46 -7.35 -0.91 2.34
C TYR A 46 -6.21 0.09 2.62
N ILE A 47 -6.01 1.09 1.75
CA ILE A 47 -5.07 2.19 1.95
C ILE A 47 -5.38 2.94 3.25
N HIS A 48 -6.64 3.28 3.50
CA HIS A 48 -7.06 3.90 4.76
C HIS A 48 -6.68 3.04 5.97
N THR A 49 -6.91 1.72 5.89
CA THR A 49 -6.55 0.78 6.96
C THR A 49 -5.04 0.72 7.18
N LEU A 50 -4.25 0.66 6.10
CA LEU A 50 -2.79 0.67 6.16
C LEU A 50 -2.26 1.95 6.84
N ARG A 51 -2.80 3.11 6.48
CA ARG A 51 -2.43 4.38 7.13
C ARG A 51 -2.80 4.41 8.61
N LYS A 52 -4.05 4.05 8.95
CA LYS A 52 -4.58 4.26 10.30
C LYS A 52 -4.21 3.19 11.31
N ARG A 53 -4.09 1.93 10.89
CA ARG A 53 -3.82 0.79 11.79
C ARG A 53 -2.36 0.36 11.78
N TYR A 54 -1.67 0.55 10.66
CA TYR A 54 -0.27 0.13 10.50
C TYR A 54 0.69 1.31 10.48
N GLY A 55 0.19 2.55 10.53
CA GLY A 55 1.04 3.75 10.55
C GLY A 55 1.82 3.99 9.26
N LEU A 56 1.45 3.33 8.15
CA LEU A 56 2.22 3.43 6.92
C LEU A 56 2.00 4.76 6.21
N GLU A 57 3.10 5.36 5.79
CA GLU A 57 3.12 6.53 4.93
C GLU A 57 2.88 6.10 3.49
N ILE A 58 1.71 6.51 2.99
CA ILE A 58 1.28 6.22 1.63
C ILE A 58 0.79 7.52 1.02
N GLU A 59 1.35 7.94 -0.10
CA GLU A 59 0.90 9.10 -0.87
C GLU A 59 -0.38 8.80 -1.66
N THR A 60 -1.17 9.84 -1.96
CA THR A 60 -2.23 9.76 -2.97
C THR A 60 -2.01 10.85 -4.00
N GLU A 61 -1.66 10.47 -5.22
CA GLU A 61 -1.65 11.37 -6.37
C GLU A 61 -2.95 11.18 -7.14
N MET A 62 -3.59 12.29 -7.53
CA MET A 62 -4.78 12.25 -8.38
C MET A 62 -4.35 12.37 -9.84
N GLU A 63 -4.39 11.25 -10.57
CA GLU A 63 -3.99 11.20 -11.96
C GLU A 63 -5.20 11.42 -12.88
N PRO A 64 -5.13 12.37 -13.82
CA PRO A 64 -6.17 12.53 -14.83
C PRO A 64 -6.19 11.29 -15.75
N HIS A 65 -7.38 10.83 -16.11
CA HIS A 65 -7.57 9.80 -17.12
C HIS A 65 -8.55 10.25 -18.20
N GLY A 66 -8.21 9.95 -19.45
CA GLY A 66 -9.06 10.20 -20.61
C GLY A 66 -10.01 9.05 -20.91
N GLY A 67 -10.54 9.04 -22.14
CA GLY A 67 -11.43 8.01 -22.66
C GLY A 67 -12.90 8.43 -22.66
N ARG A 68 -13.81 7.46 -22.86
CA ARG A 68 -15.26 7.69 -22.96
C ARG A 68 -15.87 8.30 -21.69
N TYR A 69 -15.19 8.13 -20.55
CA TYR A 69 -15.55 8.69 -19.27
C TYR A 69 -14.31 9.37 -18.68
N PRO A 70 -14.04 10.64 -19.03
CA PRO A 70 -12.89 11.36 -18.50
C PRO A 70 -13.08 11.68 -17.01
N GLY A 71 -11.99 11.76 -16.27
CA GLY A 71 -12.01 12.05 -14.83
C GLY A 71 -10.61 11.98 -14.24
N SER A 72 -10.53 11.80 -12.93
CA SER A 72 -9.28 11.54 -12.23
C SER A 72 -9.41 10.30 -11.35
N HIS A 73 -8.33 9.54 -11.23
CA HIS A 73 -8.26 8.40 -10.32
C HIS A 73 -7.05 8.51 -9.41
N ALA A 74 -7.16 7.91 -8.23
CA ALA A 74 -6.06 7.89 -7.28
C ALA A 74 -4.98 6.88 -7.71
N ARG A 75 -3.73 7.32 -7.65
CA ARG A 75 -2.52 6.49 -7.58
C ARG A 75 -1.95 6.57 -6.17
N TYR A 76 -1.63 5.41 -5.61
CA TYR A 76 -1.08 5.28 -4.26
C TYR A 76 0.36 4.79 -4.32
N ARG A 77 1.29 5.50 -3.66
CA ARG A 77 2.70 5.10 -3.52
C ARG A 77 3.03 4.89 -2.05
N LEU A 78 3.77 3.83 -1.74
CA LEU A 78 4.22 3.52 -0.39
C LEU A 78 5.60 4.15 -0.16
N TRP A 79 5.71 5.03 0.83
CA TRP A 79 6.97 5.68 1.21
C TRP A 79 7.65 5.02 2.40
N THR A 80 6.87 4.40 3.30
CA THR A 80 7.45 3.62 4.39
C THR A 80 8.22 2.42 3.83
N GLU A 81 9.49 2.33 4.20
CA GLU A 81 10.31 1.16 3.89
C GLU A 81 9.80 -0.07 4.64
N ILE A 82 9.52 -1.15 3.91
CA ILE A 82 8.99 -2.39 4.48
C ILE A 82 9.98 -3.52 4.26
N LYS A 83 10.41 -4.14 5.37
CA LYS A 83 11.12 -5.42 5.36
C LYS A 83 10.15 -6.57 5.57
N VAL A 84 9.90 -7.36 4.53
CA VAL A 84 9.01 -8.52 4.62
C VAL A 84 9.74 -9.69 5.32
N LEU A 85 9.40 -9.94 6.58
CA LEU A 85 9.99 -11.04 7.34
C LEU A 85 9.46 -12.42 6.92
N ARG A 86 8.17 -12.50 6.57
CA ARG A 86 7.52 -13.76 6.14
C ARG A 86 6.24 -13.50 5.36
N VAL A 87 6.04 -14.27 4.29
CA VAL A 87 4.76 -14.35 3.58
C VAL A 87 4.11 -15.70 3.87
N ARG A 88 2.80 -15.70 4.19
CA ARG A 88 2.00 -16.93 4.31
C ARG A 88 0.93 -16.91 3.22
N GLY A 89 0.98 -17.88 2.30
CA GLY A 89 -0.06 -18.09 1.31
C GLY A 89 -1.37 -18.58 1.96
N PRO A 90 -2.49 -18.57 1.21
CA PRO A 90 -3.73 -19.15 1.70
C PRO A 90 -3.50 -20.61 2.09
N ARG A 91 -3.96 -21.00 3.30
CA ARG A 91 -4.10 -22.41 3.64
C ARG A 91 -5.18 -22.97 2.72
N ARG A 92 -4.79 -23.91 1.85
CA ARG A 92 -5.73 -24.70 1.05
C ARG A 92 -6.60 -25.54 1.96
#